data_AF-W1TVJ3-F1
#
_entry.id   AF-W1TVJ3-F1
#
_cell.length_a   1.000
_cell.length_b   1.000
_cell.length_c   1.000
_cell.angle_alpha   90.00
_cell.angle_beta   90.00
_cell.angle_gamma   90.00
#
_symmetry.space_group_name_H-M   'P 1'
#
loop_
_entity.id
_entity.type
_entity.pdbx_description
1 polymer ?
#
loop_
_entity_poly.entity_id
_entity_poly.type
_entity_poly.pdbx_seq_one_letter_code
_entity_poly.pdbx_strand_id
1 'polypeptide(L)'
;MKSSDLLIIIPAYNEEGSIENVVNNIIQNYSQYDYVIINDGSKDRTSAICHANSYNIVDLPVNLGLAGAFQTGLRYAYEQGYKKAVQFDADGQHLPEYISVLEAKMNEGYEMVIGSRFVTEKRETSLRMMGNILISAAIKLTTGKTINDPTSGMRMFSEGLIKEFALNINYGPEPDTVSYLIRHGVKVAEAQVRMEERQAGESYLTLSRSIQYMTHMFVSILIIQNFRKRG
;
A
#
# COMPACT_ATOMS: atom_id res chain seq x y z
N MET A 1 4.90 23.40 -0.42
CA MET A 1 4.96 23.46 -1.90
C MET A 1 5.41 22.10 -2.38
N LYS A 2 4.77 21.54 -3.41
CA LYS A 2 5.21 20.31 -4.07
C LYS A 2 6.67 20.45 -4.50
N SER A 3 7.54 19.59 -4.00
CA SER A 3 8.97 19.57 -4.30
C SER A 3 9.35 18.43 -5.24
N SER A 4 8.47 17.43 -5.36
CA SER A 4 8.69 16.20 -6.13
C SER A 4 7.45 15.81 -6.92
N ASP A 5 7.64 15.05 -7.99
CA ASP A 5 6.53 14.42 -8.72
C ASP A 5 6.01 13.13 -8.04
N LEU A 6 6.69 12.68 -6.98
CA LEU A 6 6.37 11.48 -6.22
C LEU A 6 5.91 11.84 -4.79
N LEU A 7 4.77 11.27 -4.38
CA LEU A 7 4.24 11.37 -3.02
C LEU A 7 4.32 10.04 -2.26
N ILE A 8 4.86 10.06 -1.05
CA ILE A 8 4.75 8.97 -0.08
C ILE A 8 3.45 9.16 0.71
N ILE A 9 2.54 8.20 0.60
CA ILE A 9 1.29 8.17 1.36
C ILE A 9 1.50 7.26 2.56
N ILE A 10 1.31 7.80 3.76
CA ILE A 10 1.51 7.10 5.04
C ILE A 10 0.18 6.97 5.78
N PRO A 11 -0.61 5.90 5.56
CA PRO A 11 -1.78 5.62 6.38
C PRO A 11 -1.35 5.29 7.82
N ALA A 12 -1.99 5.93 8.81
CA ALA A 12 -1.66 5.73 10.22
C ALA A 12 -2.94 5.56 11.05
N TYR A 13 -2.98 4.51 11.88
CA TYR A 13 -4.01 4.30 12.90
C TYR A 13 -3.38 3.70 14.17
N ASN A 14 -3.29 4.52 15.21
CA ASN A 14 -2.62 4.19 16.47
C ASN A 14 -1.15 3.79 16.32
N GLU A 15 -0.35 4.67 15.72
CA GLU A 15 1.06 4.47 15.38
C GLU A 15 1.96 5.40 16.23
N GLU A 16 1.56 5.76 17.46
CA GLU A 16 2.31 6.70 18.31
C GLU A 16 3.75 6.26 18.61
N GLY A 17 4.03 4.95 18.54
CA GLY A 17 5.35 4.37 18.82
C GLY A 17 6.32 4.37 17.63
N SER A 18 5.83 4.62 16.41
CA SER A 18 6.57 4.42 15.15
C SER A 18 6.55 5.67 14.26
N ILE A 19 5.44 6.43 14.27
CA ILE A 19 5.20 7.52 13.31
C ILE A 19 6.30 8.57 13.28
N GLU A 20 6.83 8.96 14.44
CA GLU A 20 7.89 9.96 14.54
C GLU A 20 9.20 9.49 13.89
N ASN A 21 9.60 8.25 14.15
CA ASN A 21 10.82 7.67 13.58
C ASN A 21 10.70 7.52 12.06
N VAL A 22 9.55 7.03 11.58
CA VAL A 22 9.30 6.83 10.15
C VAL A 22 9.36 8.16 9.40
N VAL A 23 8.66 9.18 9.90
CA VAL A 23 8.58 10.48 9.22
C VAL A 23 9.91 11.23 9.31
N ASN A 24 10.60 11.19 10.46
CA ASN A 24 11.91 11.82 10.60
C ASN A 24 12.96 11.19 9.68
N ASN A 25 12.93 9.86 9.50
CA ASN A 25 13.81 9.20 8.56
C ASN A 25 13.58 9.70 7.12
N ILE A 26 12.32 9.86 6.71
CA ILE A 26 11.97 10.40 5.39
C ILE A 26 12.49 11.84 5.24
N ILE A 27 12.20 12.71 6.22
CA ILE A 27 12.62 14.12 6.18
C ILE A 27 14.15 14.25 6.11
N GLN A 28 14.88 13.49 6.93
CA GLN A 28 16.34 13.64 7.06
C GLN A 28 17.11 12.99 5.93
N ASN A 29 16.70 11.79 5.50
CA ASN A 29 17.49 10.95 4.59
C ASN A 29 16.90 10.87 3.16
N TYR A 30 15.63 11.25 2.98
CA TYR A 30 14.89 11.09 1.72
C TYR A 30 14.08 12.34 1.35
N SER A 31 14.64 13.52 1.65
CA SER A 31 14.00 14.84 1.44
C SER A 31 13.64 15.16 -0.02
N GLN A 32 14.10 14.37 -0.99
CA GLN A 32 13.69 14.47 -2.39
C GLN A 32 12.27 13.96 -2.67
N TYR A 33 11.62 13.29 -1.70
CA TYR A 33 10.24 12.82 -1.82
C TYR A 33 9.32 13.66 -0.94
N ASP A 34 8.18 14.05 -1.50
CA ASP A 34 7.11 14.61 -0.70
C ASP A 34 6.40 13.48 0.04
N TYR A 35 5.81 13.77 1.21
CA TYR A 35 5.03 12.79 1.97
C TYR A 35 3.74 13.40 2.50
N VAL A 36 2.75 12.56 2.79
CA VAL A 36 1.54 12.94 3.53
C VAL A 36 1.15 11.80 4.48
N ILE A 37 0.88 12.16 5.72
CA ILE A 37 0.33 11.26 6.72
C ILE A 37 -1.18 11.33 6.63
N ILE A 38 -1.85 10.18 6.48
CA ILE A 38 -3.31 10.09 6.55
C ILE A 38 -3.65 9.44 7.89
N ASN A 39 -3.99 10.26 8.88
CA ASN A 39 -4.41 9.76 10.18
C ASN A 39 -5.87 9.28 10.10
N ASP A 40 -6.07 7.97 10.21
CA ASP A 40 -7.35 7.28 10.08
C ASP A 40 -8.14 7.27 11.40
N GLY A 41 -8.30 8.44 12.01
CA GLY A 41 -9.04 8.60 13.27
C GLY A 41 -8.40 7.91 14.47
N SER A 42 -7.08 8.00 14.62
CA SER A 42 -6.35 7.43 15.77
C SER A 42 -6.92 7.89 17.12
N LYS A 43 -6.84 7.00 18.12
CA LYS A 43 -7.30 7.22 19.50
C LYS A 43 -6.15 7.44 20.49
N ASP A 44 -4.93 7.16 20.06
CA ASP A 44 -3.69 7.40 20.81
C ASP A 44 -3.11 8.79 20.49
N ARG A 45 -1.81 9.00 20.76
CA ARG A 45 -1.16 10.29 20.52
C ARG A 45 -0.64 10.49 19.08
N THR A 46 -0.95 9.61 18.12
CA THR A 46 -0.47 9.72 16.73
C THR A 46 -0.69 11.11 16.13
N SER A 47 -1.94 11.60 16.17
CA SER A 47 -2.27 12.94 15.62
C SER A 47 -1.55 14.04 16.40
N ALA A 48 -1.53 13.96 17.73
CA ALA A 48 -0.88 14.96 18.58
C ALA A 48 0.63 15.06 18.30
N ILE A 49 1.31 13.93 18.11
CA ILE A 49 2.74 13.87 17.74
C ILE A 49 2.98 14.54 16.38
N CYS A 50 2.13 14.25 15.39
CA CYS A 50 2.25 14.84 14.06
C CYS A 50 2.07 16.36 14.07
N HIS A 51 1.07 16.87 14.79
CA HIS A 51 0.83 18.31 14.93
C HIS A 51 1.95 19.00 15.71
N ALA A 52 2.44 18.40 16.79
CA ALA A 52 3.53 18.96 17.60
C ALA A 52 4.82 19.12 16.79
N ASN A 53 5.10 18.19 15.88
CA ASN A 53 6.27 18.23 14.99
C ASN A 53 6.01 18.96 13.66
N SER A 54 4.81 19.52 13.45
CA SER A 54 4.41 20.21 12.21
C SER A 54 4.56 19.33 10.95
N TYR A 55 4.28 18.03 11.05
CA TYR A 55 4.30 17.13 9.90
C TYR A 55 3.14 17.40 8.94
N ASN A 56 3.32 17.06 7.65
CA ASN A 56 2.23 17.11 6.67
C ASN A 56 1.23 15.98 6.96
N ILE A 57 0.05 16.33 7.48
CA ILE A 57 -0.97 15.39 7.95
C ILE A 57 -2.37 15.78 7.47
N VAL A 58 -3.18 14.77 7.16
CA VAL A 58 -4.63 14.86 6.97
C VAL A 58 -5.30 14.00 8.05
N ASP A 59 -6.05 14.64 8.94
CA ASP A 59 -6.84 13.94 9.96
C ASP A 59 -8.23 13.58 9.42
N LEU A 60 -8.54 12.29 9.41
CA LEU A 60 -9.90 11.81 9.14
C LEU A 60 -10.74 11.90 10.41
N PRO A 61 -12.01 12.37 10.30
CA PRO A 61 -12.87 12.57 11.47
C PRO A 61 -13.32 11.26 12.13
N VAL A 62 -13.25 10.15 11.39
CA VAL A 62 -13.60 8.80 11.84
C VAL A 62 -12.66 7.79 11.20
N ASN A 63 -12.47 6.64 11.84
CA ASN A 63 -11.73 5.53 11.25
C ASN A 63 -12.52 4.93 10.07
N LEU A 64 -11.96 5.03 8.87
CA LEU A 64 -12.50 4.47 7.62
C LEU A 64 -11.81 3.14 7.25
N GLY A 65 -10.77 2.77 7.97
CA GLY A 65 -9.92 1.63 7.69
C GLY A 65 -8.86 1.93 6.62
N LEU A 66 -7.93 0.98 6.44
CA LEU A 66 -6.80 1.12 5.52
C LEU A 66 -7.21 1.55 4.11
N ALA A 67 -8.29 0.98 3.57
CA ALA A 67 -8.79 1.34 2.24
C ALA A 67 -9.22 2.81 2.13
N GLY A 68 -9.92 3.33 3.15
CA GLY A 68 -10.35 4.73 3.18
C GLY A 68 -9.18 5.70 3.36
N ALA A 69 -8.25 5.36 4.25
CA ALA A 69 -7.04 6.16 4.45
C ALA A 69 -6.14 6.19 3.20
N PHE A 70 -5.93 5.04 2.58
CA PHE A 70 -5.18 4.92 1.33
C PHE A 70 -5.84 5.70 0.18
N GLN A 71 -7.16 5.56 0.00
CA GLN A 71 -7.89 6.30 -1.01
C GLN A 71 -7.84 7.82 -0.77
N THR A 72 -7.91 8.26 0.49
CA THR A 72 -7.73 9.67 0.85
C THR A 72 -6.35 10.17 0.43
N GLY A 73 -5.30 9.39 0.68
CA GLY A 73 -3.95 9.72 0.24
C GLY A 73 -3.81 9.83 -1.28
N LEU A 74 -4.43 8.92 -2.04
CA LEU A 74 -4.44 9.01 -3.50
C LEU A 74 -5.26 10.20 -4.01
N ARG A 75 -6.36 10.54 -3.33
CA ARG A 75 -7.13 11.75 -3.65
C ARG A 75 -6.31 13.01 -3.40
N TYR A 76 -5.60 13.08 -2.28
CA TYR A 76 -4.64 14.15 -2.02
C TYR A 76 -3.58 14.22 -3.12
N ALA A 77 -3.02 13.06 -3.51
CA ALA A 77 -2.02 12.98 -4.58
C ALA A 77 -2.56 13.55 -5.91
N TYR A 78 -3.79 13.19 -6.25
CA TYR A 78 -4.48 13.65 -7.46
C TYR A 78 -4.74 15.16 -7.43
N GLU A 79 -5.30 15.68 -6.33
CA GLU A 79 -5.65 17.09 -6.18
C GLU A 79 -4.40 18.00 -6.19
N GLN A 80 -3.26 17.50 -5.71
CA GLN A 80 -1.97 18.19 -5.75
C GLN A 80 -1.17 17.96 -7.04
N GLY A 81 -1.69 17.14 -7.97
CA GLY A 81 -1.07 16.90 -9.28
C GLY A 81 0.22 16.07 -9.23
N TYR A 82 0.34 15.12 -8.31
CA TYR A 82 1.47 14.18 -8.28
C TYR A 82 1.39 13.17 -9.44
N LYS A 83 2.55 12.77 -9.96
CA LYS A 83 2.69 11.84 -11.08
C LYS A 83 2.90 10.40 -10.65
N LYS A 84 3.42 10.21 -9.44
CA LYS A 84 3.63 8.92 -8.80
C LYS A 84 3.21 9.03 -7.33
N ALA A 85 2.67 7.94 -6.81
CA ALA A 85 2.36 7.82 -5.39
C ALA A 85 2.79 6.44 -4.90
N VAL A 86 3.35 6.36 -3.71
CA VAL A 86 3.72 5.10 -3.07
C VAL A 86 2.98 4.96 -1.74
N GLN A 87 2.32 3.82 -1.54
CA GLN A 87 1.80 3.44 -0.24
C GLN A 87 2.94 2.97 0.66
N PHE A 88 3.02 3.53 1.87
CA PHE A 88 4.09 3.28 2.81
C PHE A 88 3.53 3.15 4.23
N ASP A 89 3.64 1.96 4.83
CA ASP A 89 3.12 1.70 6.18
C ASP A 89 3.87 2.51 7.26
N ALA A 90 3.11 2.98 8.26
CA ALA A 90 3.61 3.80 9.36
C ALA A 90 4.36 3.01 10.45
N ASP A 91 4.42 1.68 10.35
CA ASP A 91 4.90 0.77 11.39
C ASP A 91 6.42 0.49 11.35
N GLY A 92 7.11 1.12 10.38
CA GLY A 92 8.55 1.06 10.19
C GLY A 92 9.05 -0.15 9.40
N GLN A 93 8.16 -1.00 8.88
CA GLN A 93 8.58 -2.19 8.13
C GLN A 93 9.10 -1.87 6.72
N HIS A 94 8.52 -0.87 6.06
CA HIS A 94 8.97 -0.44 4.74
C HIS A 94 10.21 0.44 4.85
N LEU A 95 11.14 0.26 3.90
CA LEU A 95 12.38 1.02 3.83
C LEU A 95 12.31 2.03 2.66
N PRO A 96 12.50 3.34 2.89
CA PRO A 96 12.37 4.34 1.82
C PRO A 96 13.38 4.20 0.67
N GLU A 97 14.53 3.56 0.91
CA GLU A 97 15.51 3.26 -0.15
C GLU A 97 14.91 2.50 -1.34
N TYR A 98 13.93 1.61 -1.08
CA TYR A 98 13.26 0.83 -2.12
C TYR A 98 12.30 1.65 -2.99
N ILE A 99 11.96 2.89 -2.62
CA ILE A 99 11.15 3.78 -3.46
C ILE A 99 11.86 3.98 -4.81
N SER A 100 13.17 4.15 -4.81
CA SER A 100 13.97 4.31 -6.04
C SER A 100 13.92 3.06 -6.94
N VAL A 101 13.87 1.88 -6.34
CA VAL A 101 13.77 0.59 -7.05
C VAL A 101 12.39 0.42 -7.70
N LEU A 102 11.32 0.78 -6.97
CA LEU A 102 9.97 0.81 -7.53
C LEU A 102 9.86 1.83 -8.66
N GLU A 103 10.45 3.00 -8.47
CA GLU A 103 10.45 4.07 -9.46
C GLU A 103 11.16 3.66 -10.76
N ALA A 104 12.30 2.98 -10.66
CA ALA A 104 13.01 2.45 -11.82
C ALA A 104 12.11 1.51 -12.65
N LYS A 105 11.32 0.67 -11.99
CA LYS A 105 10.32 -0.19 -12.66
C LYS A 105 9.19 0.61 -13.28
N MET A 106 8.67 1.64 -12.61
CA MET A 106 7.65 2.52 -13.21
C MET A 106 8.15 3.14 -14.53
N ASN A 107 9.43 3.53 -14.60
CA ASN A 107 10.04 4.11 -15.79
C ASN A 107 10.17 3.12 -16.97
N GLU A 108 10.07 1.81 -16.73
CA GLU A 108 9.96 0.79 -17.79
C GLU A 108 8.56 0.74 -18.45
N GLY A 109 7.62 1.57 -17.98
CA GLY A 109 6.26 1.68 -18.53
C GLY A 109 5.23 0.81 -17.80
N TYR A 110 5.52 0.38 -16.57
CA TYR A 110 4.54 -0.23 -15.67
C TYR A 110 3.68 0.84 -15.00
N GLU A 111 2.42 0.51 -14.73
CA GLU A 111 1.46 1.42 -14.13
C GLU A 111 1.32 1.20 -12.62
N MET A 112 1.64 -0.02 -12.16
CA MET A 112 1.72 -0.37 -10.75
C MET A 112 2.95 -1.24 -10.51
N VAL A 113 3.69 -0.94 -9.45
CA VAL A 113 4.83 -1.77 -9.02
C VAL A 113 4.65 -2.13 -7.56
N ILE A 114 4.73 -3.43 -7.26
CA ILE A 114 4.64 -3.98 -5.91
C ILE A 114 6.06 -4.23 -5.39
N GLY A 115 6.39 -3.68 -4.22
CA GLY A 115 7.57 -4.05 -3.47
C GLY A 115 7.37 -5.43 -2.88
N SER A 116 8.02 -6.44 -3.44
CA SER A 116 7.79 -7.84 -3.13
C SER A 116 8.99 -8.44 -2.40
N ARG A 117 8.72 -9.14 -1.30
CA ARG A 117 9.76 -9.85 -0.55
C ARG A 117 10.32 -11.06 -1.31
N PHE A 118 9.62 -11.53 -2.35
CA PHE A 118 9.80 -12.89 -2.88
C PHE A 118 10.05 -12.93 -4.39
N VAL A 119 10.67 -11.90 -4.95
CA VAL A 119 11.06 -11.88 -6.38
C VAL A 119 12.32 -12.72 -6.57
N THR A 120 13.36 -12.45 -5.80
CA THR A 120 14.65 -13.16 -5.83
C THR A 120 14.83 -14.09 -4.64
N GLU A 121 14.08 -13.86 -3.56
CA GLU A 121 14.14 -14.67 -2.35
C GLU A 121 13.04 -15.73 -2.31
N LYS A 122 13.32 -16.86 -1.64
CA LYS A 122 12.34 -17.93 -1.49
C LYS A 122 11.34 -17.59 -0.42
N ARG A 123 10.07 -17.86 -0.70
CA ARG A 123 9.02 -17.86 0.33
C ARG A 123 9.29 -18.96 1.34
N GLU A 124 9.23 -18.62 2.61
CA GLU A 124 9.22 -19.62 3.67
C GLU A 124 7.91 -20.42 3.64
N THR A 125 8.01 -21.72 3.88
CA THR A 125 6.83 -22.59 3.99
C THR A 125 6.29 -22.55 5.41
N SER A 126 5.60 -21.47 5.75
CA SER A 126 4.93 -21.30 7.06
C SER A 126 3.43 -21.11 6.91
N LEU A 127 2.66 -21.39 7.97
CA LEU A 127 1.21 -21.12 8.01
C LEU A 127 0.89 -19.65 7.68
N ARG A 128 1.77 -18.73 8.09
CA ARG A 128 1.67 -17.29 7.77
C ARG A 128 1.77 -17.05 6.26
N MET A 129 2.61 -17.82 5.57
CA MET A 129 2.84 -17.71 4.12
C MET A 129 1.87 -18.52 3.27
N MET A 130 1.16 -19.50 3.84
CA MET A 130 0.14 -20.25 3.11
C MET A 130 -0.91 -19.34 2.48
N GLY A 131 -1.39 -18.32 3.20
CA GLY A 131 -2.34 -17.35 2.66
C GLY A 131 -1.80 -16.60 1.44
N ASN A 132 -0.54 -16.16 1.51
CA ASN A 132 0.14 -15.49 0.40
C ASN A 132 0.26 -16.40 -0.84
N ILE A 133 0.66 -17.66 -0.67
CA ILE A 133 0.78 -18.66 -1.75
C ILE A 133 -0.59 -18.90 -2.40
N LEU A 134 -1.60 -19.06 -1.57
CA LEU A 134 -2.98 -19.32 -1.94
C LEU A 134 -3.59 -18.17 -2.77
N ILE A 135 -3.41 -16.92 -2.33
CA ILE A 135 -3.83 -15.74 -3.08
C ILE A 135 -3.04 -15.62 -4.40
N SER A 136 -1.72 -15.83 -4.36
CA SER A 136 -0.85 -15.81 -5.54
C SER A 136 -1.33 -16.81 -6.61
N ALA A 137 -1.72 -18.02 -6.20
CA ALA A 137 -2.29 -19.03 -7.09
C ALA A 137 -3.65 -18.60 -7.67
N ALA A 138 -4.54 -17.99 -6.87
CA ALA A 138 -5.82 -17.48 -7.34
C ALA A 138 -5.68 -16.35 -8.37
N ILE A 139 -4.72 -15.44 -8.15
CA ILE A 139 -4.39 -14.38 -9.12
C ILE A 139 -3.86 -15.01 -10.41
N LYS A 140 -2.94 -15.96 -10.33
CA LYS A 140 -2.41 -16.65 -11.51
C LYS A 140 -3.50 -17.37 -12.31
N LEU A 141 -4.44 -18.02 -11.62
CA LEU A 141 -5.55 -18.72 -12.24
C LEU A 141 -6.49 -17.77 -13.01
N THR A 142 -6.76 -16.59 -12.44
CA THR A 142 -7.74 -15.63 -13.00
C THR A 142 -7.14 -14.64 -14.00
N THR A 143 -5.84 -14.37 -13.91
CA THR A 143 -5.16 -13.35 -14.72
C THR A 143 -4.11 -13.91 -15.68
N GLY A 144 -3.66 -15.15 -15.48
CA GLY A 144 -2.50 -15.73 -16.17
C GLY A 144 -1.14 -15.15 -15.75
N LYS A 145 -1.09 -14.21 -14.80
CA LYS A 145 0.13 -13.58 -14.31
C LYS A 145 0.47 -14.06 -12.90
N THR A 146 1.76 -14.30 -12.66
CA THR A 146 2.26 -14.62 -11.32
C THR A 146 2.60 -13.33 -10.59
N ILE A 147 1.99 -13.12 -9.43
CA ILE A 147 2.39 -12.10 -8.45
C ILE A 147 2.89 -12.82 -7.21
N ASN A 148 4.15 -12.59 -6.84
CA ASN A 148 4.82 -13.29 -5.78
C ASN A 148 4.47 -12.82 -4.38
N ASP A 149 4.25 -11.53 -4.19
CA ASP A 149 3.85 -10.98 -2.89
C ASP A 149 2.58 -10.13 -3.00
N PRO A 150 1.43 -10.77 -3.30
CA PRO A 150 0.18 -10.03 -3.52
C PRO A 150 -0.36 -9.36 -2.25
N THR A 151 0.20 -9.70 -1.09
CA THR A 151 -0.17 -9.14 0.22
C THR A 151 0.73 -7.98 0.67
N SER A 152 1.75 -7.62 -0.11
CA SER A 152 2.61 -6.49 0.24
C SER A 152 1.84 -5.17 0.26
N GLY A 153 2.10 -4.35 1.28
CA GLY A 153 1.57 -2.99 1.43
C GLY A 153 2.36 -1.93 0.66
N MET A 154 3.62 -2.21 0.31
CA MET A 154 4.46 -1.26 -0.43
C MET A 154 4.13 -1.32 -1.92
N ARG A 155 3.35 -0.35 -2.42
CA ARG A 155 2.90 -0.31 -3.82
C ARG A 155 3.04 1.09 -4.39
N MET A 156 3.60 1.19 -5.59
CA MET A 156 3.70 2.42 -6.35
C MET A 156 2.68 2.46 -7.49
N PHE A 157 2.10 3.63 -7.72
CA PHE A 157 1.01 3.88 -8.66
C PHE A 157 1.39 5.00 -9.63
N SER A 158 1.02 4.85 -10.91
CA SER A 158 1.16 5.89 -11.94
C SER A 158 0.10 6.99 -11.78
N GLU A 159 0.33 8.13 -12.43
CA GLU A 159 -0.65 9.22 -12.54
C GLU A 159 -2.04 8.73 -12.97
N GLY A 160 -2.11 7.82 -13.94
CA GLY A 160 -3.36 7.24 -14.41
C GLY A 160 -4.11 6.48 -13.32
N LEU A 161 -3.42 5.63 -12.56
CA LEU A 161 -4.02 4.88 -11.45
C LEU A 161 -4.36 5.79 -10.27
N ILE A 162 -3.53 6.79 -9.97
CA ILE A 162 -3.83 7.81 -8.95
C ILE A 162 -5.18 8.46 -9.25
N LYS A 163 -5.37 8.93 -10.49
CA LYS A 163 -6.64 9.52 -10.93
C LYS A 163 -7.79 8.52 -10.85
N GLU A 164 -7.61 7.29 -11.31
CA GLU A 164 -8.66 6.26 -11.29
C GLU A 164 -9.15 5.98 -9.87
N PHE A 165 -8.22 5.78 -8.93
CA PHE A 165 -8.54 5.48 -7.53
C PHE A 165 -9.09 6.68 -6.77
N ALA A 166 -8.63 7.90 -7.10
CA ALA A 166 -9.13 9.13 -6.49
C ALA A 166 -10.60 9.41 -6.88
N LEU A 167 -11.01 9.04 -8.10
CA LEU A 167 -12.33 9.37 -8.64
C LEU A 167 -13.36 8.23 -8.51
N ASN A 168 -12.93 6.99 -8.27
CA ASN A 168 -13.82 5.84 -8.21
C ASN A 168 -13.83 5.16 -6.84
N ILE A 169 -15.00 4.72 -6.42
CA ILE A 169 -15.19 3.94 -5.19
C ILE A 169 -14.90 2.45 -5.50
N ASN A 170 -14.39 1.70 -4.52
CA ASN A 170 -14.08 0.24 -4.56
C ASN A 170 -12.66 -0.18 -4.95
N TYR A 171 -11.68 0.70 -4.83
CA TYR A 171 -10.27 0.35 -5.04
C TYR A 171 -9.49 0.46 -3.72
N GLY A 172 -9.60 -0.56 -2.87
CA GLY A 172 -8.73 -0.64 -1.70
C GLY A 172 -7.38 -1.28 -2.04
N PRO A 173 -6.38 -1.20 -1.13
CA PRO A 173 -5.03 -1.73 -1.33
C PRO A 173 -4.96 -3.25 -1.06
N GLU A 174 -6.06 -3.98 -1.25
CA GLU A 174 -6.10 -5.42 -1.06
C GLU A 174 -5.51 -6.20 -2.27
N PRO A 175 -5.17 -7.48 -2.09
CA PRO A 175 -4.71 -8.35 -3.18
C PRO A 175 -5.72 -8.52 -4.33
N ASP A 176 -7.02 -8.41 -4.03
CA ASP A 176 -8.04 -8.59 -5.05
C ASP A 176 -8.01 -7.42 -6.06
N THR A 177 -7.74 -6.20 -5.62
CA THR A 177 -7.51 -5.04 -6.51
C THR A 177 -6.37 -5.30 -7.50
N VAL A 178 -5.27 -5.95 -7.09
CA VAL A 178 -4.17 -6.30 -8.00
C VAL A 178 -4.67 -7.21 -9.14
N SER A 179 -5.39 -8.28 -8.78
CA SER A 179 -5.99 -9.19 -9.77
C SER A 179 -6.93 -8.46 -10.71
N TYR A 180 -7.82 -7.62 -10.16
CA TYR A 180 -8.77 -6.84 -10.91
C TYR A 180 -8.09 -5.93 -11.94
N LEU A 181 -7.02 -5.21 -11.55
CA LEU A 181 -6.28 -4.32 -12.43
C LEU A 181 -5.60 -5.08 -13.57
N ILE A 182 -4.95 -6.22 -13.28
CA ILE A 182 -4.31 -7.05 -14.31
C ILE A 182 -5.33 -7.51 -15.36
N ARG A 183 -6.54 -7.93 -14.92
CA ARG A 183 -7.61 -8.34 -15.84
C ARG A 183 -8.09 -7.22 -16.76
N HIS A 184 -7.95 -5.98 -16.31
CA HIS A 184 -8.30 -4.78 -17.09
C HIS A 184 -7.12 -4.19 -17.84
N GLY A 185 -6.03 -4.97 -18.03
CA GLY A 185 -4.91 -4.61 -18.89
C GLY A 185 -3.87 -3.71 -18.24
N VAL A 186 -3.98 -3.44 -16.94
CA VAL A 186 -2.98 -2.64 -16.21
C VAL A 186 -1.66 -3.40 -16.15
N LYS A 187 -0.57 -2.71 -16.50
CA LYS A 187 0.78 -3.29 -16.44
C LYS A 187 1.30 -3.29 -15.01
N VAL A 188 1.27 -4.46 -14.38
CA VAL A 188 1.76 -4.67 -13.00
C VAL A 188 3.14 -5.37 -13.04
N ALA A 189 4.08 -4.87 -12.23
CA ALA A 189 5.36 -5.53 -11.96
C ALA A 189 5.62 -5.72 -10.47
N GLU A 190 6.61 -6.54 -10.15
CA GLU A 190 7.18 -6.67 -8.82
C GLU A 190 8.65 -6.24 -8.83
N ALA A 191 9.09 -5.60 -7.76
CA ALA A 191 10.49 -5.32 -7.49
C ALA A 191 10.89 -5.98 -6.17
N GLN A 192 12.10 -6.54 -6.08
CA GLN A 192 12.59 -7.11 -4.83
C GLN A 192 12.77 -6.01 -3.80
N VAL A 193 12.20 -6.20 -2.61
CA VAL A 193 12.41 -5.35 -1.43
C VAL A 193 12.67 -6.21 -0.20
N ARG A 194 13.38 -5.65 0.77
CA ARG A 194 13.43 -6.17 2.13
C ARG A 194 12.43 -5.40 3.00
N MET A 195 11.83 -6.09 3.95
CA MET A 195 10.99 -5.48 4.98
C MET A 195 11.62 -5.76 6.34
N GLU A 196 11.63 -4.76 7.21
CA GLU A 196 12.09 -4.91 8.58
C GLU A 196 10.99 -5.47 9.50
N GLU A 197 11.39 -5.87 10.70
CA GLU A 197 10.42 -6.17 11.75
C GLU A 197 9.72 -4.89 12.20
N ARG A 198 8.43 -5.03 12.53
CA ARG A 198 7.62 -3.91 13.03
C ARG A 198 8.25 -3.33 14.28
N GLN A 199 8.39 -2.00 14.32
CA GLN A 199 9.06 -1.31 15.43
C GLN A 199 8.20 -1.24 16.69
N ALA A 200 6.88 -1.10 16.55
CA ALA A 200 5.93 -0.98 17.66
C ALA A 200 4.51 -1.43 17.28
N GLY A 201 3.69 -1.80 18.28
CA GLY A 201 2.26 -2.12 18.11
C GLY A 201 1.93 -3.62 17.98
N GLU A 202 0.71 -4.00 18.35
CA GLU A 202 0.21 -5.37 18.15
C GLU A 202 -0.33 -5.57 16.72
N SER A 203 -0.05 -6.73 16.12
CA SER A 203 -0.71 -7.11 14.88
C SER A 203 -2.20 -7.37 15.14
N TYR A 204 -3.07 -6.54 14.57
CA TYR A 204 -4.54 -6.64 14.69
C TYR A 204 -5.15 -7.97 14.16
N LEU A 205 -4.35 -8.83 13.54
CA LEU A 205 -4.77 -10.08 12.90
C LEU A 205 -4.77 -11.25 13.88
N THR A 206 -5.91 -11.51 14.52
CA THR A 206 -6.17 -12.78 15.19
C THR A 206 -6.35 -13.90 14.16
N LEU A 207 -6.06 -15.16 14.53
CA LEU A 207 -6.14 -16.31 13.61
C LEU A 207 -7.52 -16.45 12.94
N SER A 208 -8.61 -16.19 13.66
CA SER A 208 -9.98 -16.24 13.13
C SER A 208 -10.25 -15.14 12.09
N ARG A 209 -9.80 -13.92 12.37
CA ARG A 209 -9.89 -12.79 11.42
C ARG A 209 -9.07 -13.05 10.17
N SER A 210 -7.90 -13.66 10.31
CA SER A 210 -7.06 -14.06 9.18
C SER A 210 -7.76 -15.06 8.28
N ILE A 211 -8.44 -16.08 8.83
CA ILE A 211 -9.20 -17.04 8.02
C ILE A 211 -10.36 -16.36 7.30
N GLN A 212 -11.15 -15.53 8.00
CA GLN A 212 -12.27 -14.81 7.38
C GLN A 212 -11.80 -13.88 6.25
N TYR A 213 -10.72 -13.13 6.49
CA TYR A 213 -10.09 -12.28 5.48
C TYR A 213 -9.65 -13.10 4.26
N MET A 214 -8.98 -14.23 4.48
CA MET A 214 -8.54 -15.13 3.42
C MET A 214 -9.73 -15.64 2.60
N THR A 215 -10.79 -16.13 3.23
CA THR A 215 -12.01 -16.59 2.54
C THR A 215 -12.63 -15.47 1.69
N HIS A 216 -12.74 -14.26 2.25
CA HIS A 216 -13.27 -13.11 1.53
C HIS A 216 -12.41 -12.75 0.30
N MET A 217 -11.08 -12.72 0.43
CA MET A 217 -10.16 -12.47 -0.68
C MET A 217 -10.29 -13.53 -1.79
N PHE A 218 -10.42 -14.79 -1.42
CA PHE A 218 -10.63 -15.88 -2.37
C PHE A 218 -11.93 -15.75 -3.15
N VAL A 219 -13.04 -15.51 -2.45
CA VAL A 219 -14.35 -15.31 -3.08
C VAL A 219 -14.32 -14.06 -3.97
N SER A 220 -13.67 -12.98 -3.52
CA SER A 220 -13.52 -11.78 -4.34
C SER A 220 -12.77 -12.09 -5.64
N ILE A 221 -11.57 -12.68 -5.54
CA ILE A 221 -10.69 -12.97 -6.69
C ILE A 221 -11.34 -13.95 -7.67
N LEU A 222 -11.90 -15.05 -7.17
CA LEU A 222 -12.41 -16.14 -8.02
C LEU A 222 -13.80 -15.85 -8.59
N ILE A 223 -14.66 -15.15 -7.84
CA ILE A 223 -16.09 -15.00 -8.17
C ILE A 223 -16.45 -13.55 -8.45
N ILE A 224 -16.32 -12.66 -7.46
CA ILE A 224 -16.87 -11.29 -7.52
C ILE A 224 -16.22 -10.46 -8.62
N GLN A 225 -14.91 -10.63 -8.82
CA GLN A 225 -14.17 -9.89 -9.85
C GLN A 225 -14.70 -10.08 -11.26
N ASN A 226 -15.31 -11.23 -11.57
CA ASN A 226 -15.91 -11.45 -12.89
C ASN A 226 -17.07 -10.51 -13.19
N PHE A 227 -17.66 -9.89 -12.15
CA PHE A 227 -18.81 -9.00 -12.25
C PHE A 227 -18.44 -7.52 -12.04
N ARG A 228 -17.19 -7.21 -11.65
CA ARG A 228 -16.73 -5.82 -11.50
C ARG A 228 -16.46 -5.22 -12.88
N LYS A 229 -17.05 -4.06 -13.18
CA LYS A 229 -16.72 -3.25 -14.36
C LYS A 229 -15.68 -2.20 -13.99
N ARG A 230 -14.79 -1.87 -14.91
CA ARG A 230 -13.90 -0.69 -14.81
C ARG A 230 -14.63 0.52 -15.36
N GLY A 231 -14.74 1.55 -14.53
CA GLY A 231 -15.39 2.82 -14.83
C GLY A 231 -14.50 3.67 -15.71
#